data_AF-A0A938LSG7-F1
#
_entry.id   AF-A0A938LSG7-F1
#
_cell.length_a   1.000
_cell.length_b   1.000
_cell.length_c   1.000
_cell.angle_alpha   90.00
_cell.angle_beta   90.00
_cell.angle_gamma   90.00
#
_symmetry.space_group_name_H-M   'P 1'
#
loop_
_entity.id
_entity.type
_entity.pdbx_description
1 polymer ?
#
loop_
_entity_poly.entity_id
_entity_poly.type
_entity_poly.pdbx_seq_one_letter_code
_entity_poly.pdbx_strand_id
1 'polypeptide(L)'
;MNYTVNGMNCTAHIFTNSGALTVTTGGNVDVLVVGGGGGAGGVGANGKSSGQAGNGGPGMPNAISGVTNWYAGGGGGGVYGSGSYGAGGSGIGGAGGDGTTAATSGQDNTGSGGGGQGQNRNSTASSHRGGSGIVIVRYVTGGSNPNADSDGDGMSDANEEIAGTDPHNAASCLVLYAPTNSLVVDGKFVVRWQSVSNKHYTVMATTNLIVAFTNLFPTNIVATPSVNVYTDSVGNAAQRYYRVRVE
;
A
#
# COMPACT_ATOMS: atom_id res chain seq x y z
N MET A 1 43.07 1.07 -3.98
CA MET A 1 44.17 0.65 -3.08
C MET A 1 45.31 0.14 -3.93
N ASN A 2 46.55 0.56 -3.69
CA ASN A 2 47.70 0.13 -4.49
C ASN A 2 48.38 -1.06 -3.82
N TYR A 3 48.79 -2.05 -4.60
CA TYR A 3 49.47 -3.26 -4.12
C TYR A 3 50.43 -3.79 -5.20
N THR A 4 51.30 -4.75 -4.85
CA THR A 4 52.31 -5.27 -5.78
C THR A 4 52.16 -6.77 -5.95
N VAL A 5 52.19 -7.26 -7.19
CA VAL A 5 52.16 -8.70 -7.51
C VAL A 5 53.33 -9.01 -8.42
N ASN A 6 54.21 -9.93 -8.02
CA ASN A 6 55.40 -10.33 -8.80
C ASN A 6 56.26 -9.15 -9.27
N GLY A 7 56.39 -8.11 -8.43
CA GLY A 7 57.15 -6.90 -8.74
C GLY A 7 56.42 -5.88 -9.64
N MET A 8 55.19 -6.16 -10.09
CA MET A 8 54.37 -5.21 -10.82
C MET A 8 53.44 -4.44 -9.88
N ASN A 9 53.37 -3.12 -10.06
CA ASN A 9 52.48 -2.25 -9.30
C ASN A 9 51.06 -2.32 -9.86
N CYS A 10 50.12 -2.74 -9.02
CA CYS A 10 48.72 -2.91 -9.35
C CYS A 10 47.85 -1.91 -8.57
N THR A 11 46.72 -1.54 -9.16
CA THR A 11 45.73 -0.66 -8.52
C THR A 11 44.40 -1.40 -8.43
N ALA A 12 43.92 -1.66 -7.22
CA ALA A 12 42.57 -2.17 -6.97
C ALA A 12 41.56 -1.02 -6.98
N HIS A 13 40.58 -1.09 -7.89
CA HIS A 13 39.44 -0.20 -7.93
C HIS A 13 38.23 -0.92 -7.32
N ILE A 14 37.66 -0.33 -6.26
CA ILE A 14 36.50 -0.90 -5.56
C ILE A 14 35.30 -0.02 -5.87
N PHE A 15 34.30 -0.61 -6.53
CA PHE A 15 33.02 0.05 -6.73
C PHE A 15 32.18 -0.10 -5.47
N THR A 16 31.86 1.02 -4.82
CA THR A 16 30.89 1.04 -3.72
C THR A 16 29.45 1.27 -4.20
N ASN A 17 29.27 1.65 -5.47
CA ASN A 17 28.02 1.87 -6.20
C ASN A 17 28.24 1.54 -7.70
N SER A 18 27.19 1.59 -8.53
CA SER A 18 27.30 1.42 -10.00
C SER A 18 28.33 2.40 -10.61
N GLY A 19 29.17 1.91 -11.52
CA GLY A 19 30.18 2.72 -12.21
C GLY A 19 30.88 1.97 -13.34
N ALA A 20 31.70 2.67 -14.12
CA ALA A 20 32.49 2.11 -15.21
C ALA A 20 34.00 2.23 -14.91
N LEU A 21 34.77 1.19 -15.22
CA LEU A 21 36.24 1.24 -15.23
C LEU A 21 36.70 1.36 -16.68
N THR A 22 37.31 2.49 -17.03
CA THR A 22 37.90 2.68 -18.37
C THR A 22 39.41 2.48 -18.28
N VAL A 23 39.94 1.50 -19.00
CA VAL A 23 41.38 1.27 -19.11
C VAL A 23 41.88 1.99 -20.36
N THR A 24 42.68 3.03 -20.18
CA THR A 24 43.06 3.97 -21.27
C THR A 24 44.40 3.65 -21.93
N THR A 25 45.12 2.62 -21.48
CA THR A 25 46.40 2.17 -22.05
C THR A 25 46.50 0.64 -22.03
N GLY A 26 47.20 0.05 -23.01
CA GLY A 26 47.31 -1.41 -23.14
C GLY A 26 47.99 -2.11 -21.95
N GLY A 27 47.42 -3.23 -21.51
CA GLY A 27 47.91 -4.10 -20.43
C GLY A 27 47.01 -5.34 -20.24
N ASN A 28 47.47 -6.32 -19.46
CA ASN A 28 46.66 -7.49 -19.08
C ASN A 28 45.77 -7.13 -17.88
N VAL A 29 44.46 -7.40 -18.00
CA VAL A 29 43.48 -7.18 -16.92
C VAL A 29 43.01 -8.54 -16.43
N ASP A 30 43.33 -8.88 -15.18
CA ASP A 30 42.65 -9.97 -14.47
C ASP A 30 41.35 -9.43 -13.86
N VAL A 31 40.23 -9.82 -14.44
CA VAL A 31 38.89 -9.45 -13.97
C VAL A 31 38.33 -10.61 -13.14
N LEU A 32 38.30 -10.46 -11.82
CA LEU A 32 37.50 -11.31 -10.95
C LEU A 32 36.11 -10.68 -10.78
N VAL A 33 35.13 -11.15 -11.56
CA VAL A 33 33.72 -10.83 -11.30
C VAL A 33 33.21 -11.78 -10.22
N VAL A 34 33.25 -11.34 -8.96
CA VAL A 34 32.46 -11.98 -7.89
C VAL A 34 31.14 -11.25 -7.80
N GLY A 35 30.06 -11.92 -8.18
CA GLY A 35 28.72 -11.39 -8.00
C GLY A 35 27.78 -12.47 -7.52
N GLY A 36 27.51 -12.52 -6.22
CA GLY A 36 26.13 -12.68 -5.76
C GLY A 36 25.63 -11.27 -5.49
N GLY A 37 24.54 -10.84 -6.13
CA GLY A 37 23.94 -9.54 -5.80
C GLY A 37 23.58 -9.49 -4.31
N GLY A 38 23.74 -8.34 -3.67
CA GLY A 38 23.14 -8.10 -2.35
C GLY A 38 21.62 -8.18 -2.44
N GLY A 39 21.00 -8.76 -1.42
CA GLY A 39 19.56 -8.65 -1.18
C GLY A 39 19.29 -7.63 -0.08
N ALA A 40 18.04 -7.15 0.06
CA ALA A 40 17.69 -6.19 1.10
C ALA A 40 17.88 -6.74 2.53
N GLY A 41 17.89 -8.08 2.69
CA GLY A 41 18.10 -8.75 3.98
C GLY A 41 19.55 -9.03 4.31
N GLY A 42 20.49 -8.73 3.40
CA GLY A 42 21.91 -8.93 3.63
C GLY A 42 22.73 -9.10 2.36
N VAL A 43 24.05 -9.02 2.54
CA VAL A 43 25.01 -9.25 1.46
C VAL A 43 24.91 -10.67 0.91
N GLY A 44 25.14 -10.82 -0.40
CA GLY A 44 25.32 -12.12 -1.03
C GLY A 44 26.63 -12.78 -0.59
N ALA A 45 26.76 -14.08 -0.86
CA ALA A 45 28.00 -14.79 -0.60
C ALA A 45 29.06 -14.44 -1.66
N ASN A 46 30.33 -14.45 -1.26
CA ASN A 46 31.44 -14.38 -2.20
C ASN A 46 31.54 -15.70 -3.00
N GLY A 47 32.12 -15.62 -4.20
CA GLY A 47 32.58 -16.80 -4.92
C GLY A 47 33.62 -17.56 -4.10
N LYS A 48 33.52 -18.89 -4.07
CA LYS A 48 34.38 -19.76 -3.24
C LYS A 48 35.59 -20.26 -4.02
N SER A 49 35.44 -20.45 -5.33
CA SER A 49 36.51 -20.86 -6.24
C SER A 49 36.14 -20.53 -7.69
N SER A 50 37.06 -20.78 -8.63
CA SER A 50 36.78 -20.65 -10.07
C SER A 50 35.65 -21.56 -10.57
N GLY A 51 35.30 -22.62 -9.83
CA GLY A 51 34.20 -23.54 -10.15
C GLY A 51 32.97 -23.39 -9.24
N GLN A 52 32.96 -22.42 -8.31
CA GLN A 52 31.86 -22.24 -7.38
C GLN A 52 31.58 -20.76 -7.11
N ALA A 53 30.44 -20.29 -7.59
CA ALA A 53 29.99 -18.93 -7.40
C ALA A 53 29.26 -18.72 -6.06
N GLY A 54 29.06 -17.45 -5.73
CA GLY A 54 28.34 -17.03 -4.54
C GLY A 54 26.82 -16.99 -4.77
N ASN A 55 26.07 -17.40 -3.75
CA ASN A 55 24.61 -17.23 -3.72
C ASN A 55 24.25 -15.75 -3.55
N GLY A 56 23.10 -15.36 -4.10
CA GLY A 56 22.50 -14.05 -3.87
C GLY A 56 22.11 -13.84 -2.41
N GLY A 57 22.18 -12.58 -1.96
CA GLY A 57 21.83 -12.21 -0.59
C GLY A 57 20.36 -12.44 -0.28
N PRO A 58 19.99 -12.70 0.99
CA PRO A 58 18.60 -12.93 1.36
C PRO A 58 17.74 -11.69 1.06
N GLY A 59 16.49 -11.93 0.65
CA GLY A 59 15.48 -10.89 0.57
C GLY A 59 14.96 -10.47 1.95
N MET A 60 14.08 -9.46 1.98
CA MET A 60 13.34 -9.04 3.17
C MET A 60 11.89 -9.52 3.11
N PRO A 61 11.38 -10.17 4.17
CA PRO A 61 9.98 -10.57 4.23
C PRO A 61 9.10 -9.37 4.59
N ASN A 62 7.94 -9.22 3.93
CA ASN A 62 6.95 -8.21 4.28
C ASN A 62 5.52 -8.76 4.09
N ALA A 63 4.65 -8.53 5.08
CA ALA A 63 3.26 -8.98 5.10
C ALA A 63 2.25 -7.89 4.67
N ILE A 64 2.70 -6.87 3.95
CA ILE A 64 1.89 -5.72 3.53
C ILE A 64 0.67 -6.10 2.66
N SER A 65 0.69 -7.28 2.02
CA SER A 65 -0.43 -7.86 1.28
C SER A 65 -1.35 -8.76 2.13
N GLY A 66 -1.19 -8.79 3.45
CA GLY A 66 -1.92 -9.69 4.36
C GLY A 66 -1.33 -11.11 4.47
N VAL A 67 -0.35 -11.44 3.64
CA VAL A 67 0.46 -12.66 3.69
C VAL A 67 1.93 -12.29 3.55
N THR A 68 2.81 -12.98 4.28
CA THR A 68 4.26 -12.71 4.23
C THR A 68 4.82 -13.15 2.88
N ASN A 69 5.29 -12.18 2.10
CA ASN A 69 6.01 -12.39 0.85
C ASN A 69 7.47 -11.95 0.99
N TRP A 70 8.37 -12.55 0.21
CA TRP A 70 9.76 -12.12 0.11
C TRP A 70 9.93 -11.05 -0.95
N TYR A 71 10.77 -10.06 -0.66
CA TYR A 71 11.12 -8.97 -1.57
C TYR A 71 12.62 -8.74 -1.62
N ALA A 72 13.10 -8.19 -2.73
CA ALA A 72 14.47 -7.74 -2.92
C ALA A 72 15.54 -8.80 -2.59
N GLY A 73 15.34 -10.05 -3.05
CA GLY A 73 16.36 -11.10 -2.97
C GLY A 73 17.47 -10.87 -3.99
N GLY A 74 18.72 -11.15 -3.63
CA GLY A 74 19.87 -10.99 -4.51
C GLY A 74 19.94 -12.04 -5.62
N GLY A 75 20.54 -11.72 -6.76
CA GLY A 75 20.82 -12.69 -7.82
C GLY A 75 22.06 -13.55 -7.52
N GLY A 76 22.06 -14.80 -7.96
CA GLY A 76 23.19 -15.72 -7.84
C GLY A 76 24.26 -15.51 -8.91
N GLY A 77 25.50 -15.85 -8.59
CA GLY A 77 26.64 -15.68 -9.50
C GLY A 77 26.83 -16.79 -10.51
N GLY A 78 27.41 -16.45 -11.64
CA GLY A 78 27.74 -17.42 -12.69
C GLY A 78 29.12 -18.04 -12.52
N VAL A 79 29.34 -19.20 -13.15
CA VAL A 79 30.63 -19.92 -13.14
C VAL A 79 31.14 -20.13 -14.56
N TYR A 80 32.41 -19.78 -14.80
CA TYR A 80 33.04 -20.04 -16.10
C TYR A 80 33.19 -21.55 -16.32
N GLY A 81 32.75 -22.07 -17.47
CA GLY A 81 32.81 -23.50 -17.78
C GLY A 81 31.69 -24.29 -17.10
N SER A 82 31.96 -25.50 -16.62
CA SER A 82 30.97 -26.31 -15.87
C SER A 82 31.23 -26.20 -14.36
N GLY A 83 30.23 -25.85 -13.56
CA GLY A 83 30.41 -25.80 -12.11
C GLY A 83 29.18 -25.35 -11.32
N SER A 84 29.39 -25.09 -10.03
CA SER A 84 28.31 -24.76 -9.09
C SER A 84 28.02 -23.27 -9.09
N TYR A 85 27.09 -22.85 -9.95
CA TYR A 85 26.57 -21.49 -9.97
C TYR A 85 25.77 -21.18 -8.69
N GLY A 86 25.65 -19.89 -8.39
CA GLY A 86 25.00 -19.40 -7.18
C GLY A 86 23.48 -19.48 -7.27
N ALA A 87 22.83 -19.86 -6.18
CA ALA A 87 21.38 -19.75 -6.05
C ALA A 87 20.96 -18.28 -5.88
N GLY A 88 19.75 -17.94 -6.32
CA GLY A 88 19.13 -16.66 -5.99
C GLY A 88 18.64 -16.60 -4.55
N GLY A 89 18.61 -15.40 -3.98
CA GLY A 89 18.22 -15.16 -2.60
C GLY A 89 16.72 -15.38 -2.35
N SER A 90 16.39 -16.01 -1.22
CA SER A 90 15.02 -16.23 -0.72
C SER A 90 14.04 -16.84 -1.74
N GLY A 91 14.54 -17.56 -2.75
CA GLY A 91 13.73 -18.19 -3.80
C GLY A 91 13.15 -17.23 -4.84
N ILE A 92 13.40 -15.93 -4.72
CA ILE A 92 12.87 -14.88 -5.60
C ILE A 92 13.97 -14.25 -6.48
N GLY A 93 15.23 -14.36 -6.09
CA GLY A 93 16.37 -13.95 -6.91
C GLY A 93 16.61 -14.94 -8.05
N GLY A 94 17.12 -14.44 -9.17
CA GLY A 94 17.56 -15.28 -10.27
C GLY A 94 18.78 -16.11 -9.87
N ALA A 95 18.78 -17.42 -10.18
CA ALA A 95 19.96 -18.25 -10.03
C ALA A 95 20.98 -17.91 -11.11
N GLY A 96 22.27 -17.97 -10.78
CA GLY A 96 23.34 -17.84 -11.77
C GLY A 96 23.36 -19.01 -12.75
N GLY A 97 24.25 -18.94 -13.73
CA GLY A 97 24.40 -19.99 -14.73
C GLY A 97 25.86 -20.30 -15.00
N ASP A 98 26.08 -21.39 -15.72
CA ASP A 98 27.39 -21.83 -16.19
C ASP A 98 27.41 -22.02 -17.71
N GLY A 99 28.50 -22.53 -18.27
CA GLY A 99 28.67 -22.77 -19.70
C GLY A 99 27.69 -23.80 -20.29
N THR A 100 26.92 -24.51 -19.46
CA THR A 100 25.94 -25.53 -19.85
C THR A 100 24.52 -25.22 -19.39
N THR A 101 24.36 -24.39 -18.36
CA THR A 101 23.09 -24.06 -17.71
C THR A 101 22.88 -22.55 -17.71
N ALA A 102 21.78 -22.09 -18.28
CA ALA A 102 21.46 -20.66 -18.25
C ALA A 102 21.04 -20.22 -16.83
N ALA A 103 21.54 -19.06 -16.41
CA ALA A 103 21.01 -18.26 -15.30
C ALA A 103 19.53 -17.94 -15.52
N THR A 104 18.86 -17.48 -14.47
CA THR A 104 17.43 -17.15 -14.50
C THR A 104 17.17 -15.71 -14.09
N SER A 105 16.02 -15.18 -14.51
CA SER A 105 15.55 -13.86 -14.07
C SER A 105 15.12 -13.88 -12.61
N GLY A 106 15.20 -12.73 -11.96
CA GLY A 106 14.50 -12.52 -10.70
C GLY A 106 12.98 -12.61 -10.90
N GLN A 107 12.26 -13.07 -9.87
CA GLN A 107 10.81 -13.15 -9.88
C GLN A 107 10.17 -11.76 -9.97
N ASP A 108 9.25 -11.59 -10.92
CA ASP A 108 8.50 -10.34 -11.10
C ASP A 108 7.75 -9.93 -9.83
N ASN A 109 7.57 -8.62 -9.67
CA ASN A 109 6.88 -7.96 -8.56
C ASN A 109 7.56 -8.15 -7.18
N THR A 110 8.80 -8.62 -7.15
CA THR A 110 9.57 -8.79 -5.90
C THR A 110 10.71 -7.79 -5.75
N GLY A 111 11.13 -7.11 -6.82
CA GLY A 111 12.30 -6.23 -6.83
C GLY A 111 13.62 -6.99 -6.68
N SER A 112 13.66 -8.28 -7.00
CA SER A 112 14.84 -9.13 -6.86
C SER A 112 15.87 -8.97 -7.98
N GLY A 113 17.11 -9.37 -7.71
CA GLY A 113 18.20 -9.38 -8.69
C GLY A 113 18.13 -10.57 -9.65
N GLY A 114 18.61 -10.37 -10.88
CA GLY A 114 18.76 -11.44 -11.87
C GLY A 114 20.06 -12.21 -11.71
N GLY A 115 20.10 -13.45 -12.20
CA GLY A 115 21.28 -14.30 -12.15
C GLY A 115 22.37 -13.92 -13.16
N GLY A 116 23.63 -14.02 -12.74
CA GLY A 116 24.78 -13.83 -13.61
C GLY A 116 25.12 -15.08 -14.42
N GLN A 117 25.46 -14.94 -15.69
CA GLN A 117 26.03 -16.05 -16.47
C GLN A 117 27.53 -16.13 -16.32
N GLY A 118 28.05 -17.35 -16.19
CA GLY A 118 29.43 -17.65 -16.52
C GLY A 118 29.51 -18.22 -17.93
N GLN A 119 30.08 -17.46 -18.86
CA GLN A 119 30.23 -17.90 -20.25
C GLN A 119 31.44 -18.82 -20.39
N ASN A 120 31.37 -19.81 -21.27
CA ASN A 120 32.55 -20.42 -21.89
C ASN A 120 32.73 -19.78 -23.28
N ARG A 121 33.91 -19.85 -23.90
CA ARG A 121 34.26 -19.20 -25.18
C ARG A 121 33.31 -19.48 -26.36
N ASN A 122 32.34 -20.39 -26.21
CA ASN A 122 31.42 -20.84 -27.23
C ASN A 122 29.92 -20.75 -26.83
N SER A 123 29.56 -20.13 -25.70
CA SER A 123 28.15 -20.03 -25.26
C SER A 123 27.57 -18.62 -25.49
N THR A 124 26.37 -18.55 -26.09
CA THR A 124 25.60 -17.30 -26.35
C THR A 124 24.70 -16.89 -25.18
N ALA A 125 24.79 -17.57 -24.03
CA ALA A 125 23.96 -17.30 -22.87
C ALA A 125 24.30 -15.93 -22.25
N SER A 126 23.26 -15.15 -21.93
CA SER A 126 23.36 -13.79 -21.40
C SER A 126 22.84 -13.71 -19.96
N SER A 127 23.42 -12.84 -19.13
CA SER A 127 22.90 -12.57 -17.78
C SER A 127 21.44 -12.15 -17.82
N HIS A 128 20.71 -12.51 -16.78
CA HIS A 128 19.27 -12.33 -16.76
C HIS A 128 18.85 -11.07 -16.01
N ARG A 129 17.62 -10.64 -16.27
CA ARG A 129 17.06 -9.40 -15.73
C ARG A 129 16.69 -9.60 -14.26
N GLY A 130 16.77 -8.53 -13.47
CA GLY A 130 16.09 -8.47 -12.19
C GLY A 130 14.57 -8.48 -12.36
N GLY A 131 13.86 -8.91 -11.32
CA GLY A 131 12.41 -8.85 -11.29
C GLY A 131 11.91 -7.42 -11.09
N SER A 132 10.74 -7.08 -11.65
CA SER A 132 10.08 -5.81 -11.38
C SER A 132 9.82 -5.63 -9.87
N GLY A 133 9.84 -4.38 -9.38
CA GLY A 133 9.46 -4.06 -8.00
C GLY A 133 7.97 -3.75 -7.87
N ILE A 134 7.48 -3.72 -6.61
CA ILE A 134 6.16 -3.18 -6.29
C ILE A 134 6.29 -1.94 -5.40
N VAL A 135 5.41 -0.98 -5.60
CA VAL A 135 5.22 0.16 -4.70
C VAL A 135 3.84 0.01 -4.09
N ILE A 136 3.76 -0.07 -2.76
CA ILE A 136 2.49 -0.09 -2.04
C ILE A 136 2.37 1.23 -1.31
N VAL A 137 1.44 2.05 -1.77
CA VAL A 137 1.08 3.32 -1.13
C VAL A 137 -0.11 3.06 -0.21
N ARG A 138 0.11 3.16 1.10
CA ARG A 138 -0.98 3.26 2.07
C ARG A 138 -1.24 4.75 2.29
N TYR A 139 -2.36 5.24 1.79
CA TYR A 139 -2.84 6.58 2.09
C TYR A 139 -4.13 6.45 2.90
N VAL A 140 -4.30 7.37 3.84
CA VAL A 140 -5.59 7.56 4.49
C VAL A 140 -6.50 8.19 3.44
N THR A 141 -7.61 7.54 3.10
CA THR A 141 -8.70 8.20 2.38
C THR A 141 -9.33 9.20 3.35
N GLY A 142 -8.82 10.43 3.39
CA GLY A 142 -9.28 11.43 4.36
C GLY A 142 -8.28 12.57 4.53
N GLY A 143 -8.06 13.31 3.44
CA GLY A 143 -7.33 14.58 3.44
C GLY A 143 -8.25 15.80 3.40
N SER A 144 -9.56 15.63 3.61
CA SER A 144 -10.44 16.75 3.92
C SER A 144 -10.25 17.11 5.39
N ASN A 145 -10.13 18.41 5.69
CA ASN A 145 -10.35 18.90 7.04
C ASN A 145 -11.67 18.28 7.53
N PRO A 146 -11.73 17.57 8.67
CA PRO A 146 -12.98 16.93 9.13
C PRO A 146 -14.10 17.94 9.40
N ASN A 147 -13.73 19.23 9.53
CA ASN A 147 -14.64 20.37 9.60
C ASN A 147 -14.78 21.13 8.27
N ALA A 148 -14.23 20.61 7.15
CA ALA A 148 -14.57 21.12 5.83
C ALA A 148 -16.06 20.85 5.60
N ASP A 149 -16.66 21.75 4.86
CA ASP A 149 -18.02 21.69 4.35
C ASP A 149 -17.85 21.91 2.85
N SER A 150 -17.55 20.82 2.15
CA SER A 150 -17.00 20.86 0.78
C SER A 150 -18.03 21.34 -0.25
N ASP A 151 -19.32 21.20 0.02
CA ASP A 151 -20.41 21.66 -0.84
C ASP A 151 -21.21 22.85 -0.27
N GLY A 152 -20.93 23.27 0.96
CA GLY A 152 -21.47 24.49 1.57
C GLY A 152 -22.88 24.34 2.13
N ASP A 153 -23.30 23.13 2.50
CA ASP A 153 -24.64 22.84 3.01
C ASP A 153 -24.77 23.00 4.55
N GLY A 154 -23.66 23.27 5.22
CA GLY A 154 -23.57 23.45 6.67
C GLY A 154 -23.30 22.17 7.46
N MET A 155 -23.22 21.02 6.80
CA MET A 155 -22.74 19.75 7.35
C MET A 155 -21.25 19.62 7.03
N SER A 156 -20.46 19.09 7.96
CA SER A 156 -19.04 18.85 7.68
C SER A 156 -18.86 17.51 6.96
N ASP A 157 -17.85 17.41 6.09
CA ASP A 157 -17.52 16.19 5.34
C ASP A 157 -17.44 14.94 6.24
N ALA A 158 -16.90 15.10 7.47
CA ALA A 158 -16.83 14.00 8.43
C ALA A 158 -18.20 13.59 8.99
N ASN A 159 -19.08 14.56 9.23
CA ASN A 159 -20.45 14.26 9.65
C ASN A 159 -21.24 13.60 8.51
N GLU A 160 -20.99 14.00 7.27
CA GLU A 160 -21.60 13.42 6.08
C GLU A 160 -21.15 11.98 5.86
N GLU A 161 -19.86 11.68 6.05
CA GLU A 161 -19.34 10.31 6.02
C GLU A 161 -20.07 9.44 7.08
N ILE A 162 -20.22 9.96 8.30
CA ILE A 162 -20.95 9.27 9.38
C ILE A 162 -22.43 9.08 8.98
N ALA A 163 -23.06 10.09 8.38
CA ALA A 163 -24.44 10.03 7.91
C ALA A 163 -24.63 9.19 6.62
N GLY A 164 -23.55 8.87 5.92
CA GLY A 164 -23.57 8.21 4.62
C GLY A 164 -24.07 9.12 3.49
N THR A 165 -23.96 10.43 3.65
CA THR A 165 -24.26 11.41 2.61
C THR A 165 -23.03 11.71 1.74
N ASP A 166 -23.15 12.61 0.77
CA ASP A 166 -22.08 12.86 -0.23
C ASP A 166 -21.53 14.28 -0.05
N PRO A 167 -20.28 14.45 0.44
CA PRO A 167 -19.68 15.75 0.76
C PRO A 167 -19.51 16.74 -0.39
N HIS A 168 -19.83 16.33 -1.61
CA HIS A 168 -19.71 17.17 -2.80
C HIS A 168 -21.08 17.49 -3.41
N ASN A 169 -22.17 17.21 -2.70
CA ASN A 169 -23.53 17.38 -3.16
C ASN A 169 -24.45 17.88 -2.05
N ALA A 170 -24.68 19.19 -2.01
CA ALA A 170 -25.48 19.86 -0.98
C ALA A 170 -26.95 19.39 -0.87
N ALA A 171 -27.45 18.60 -1.84
CA ALA A 171 -28.76 17.94 -1.74
C ALA A 171 -28.69 16.60 -0.98
N SER A 172 -27.50 16.09 -0.71
CA SER A 172 -27.19 14.90 0.06
C SER A 172 -26.85 15.32 1.49
N CYS A 173 -27.85 15.72 2.29
CA CYS A 173 -27.61 16.19 3.66
C CYS A 173 -28.53 15.49 4.65
N LEU A 174 -28.07 15.21 5.87
CA LEU A 174 -28.95 14.76 6.95
C LEU A 174 -29.73 15.94 7.52
N VAL A 175 -30.82 16.29 6.84
CA VAL A 175 -31.66 17.44 7.19
C VAL A 175 -33.06 17.02 7.65
N LEU A 176 -33.61 17.75 8.62
CA LEU A 176 -35.02 17.70 8.94
C LEU A 176 -35.81 18.54 7.93
N TYR A 177 -36.83 17.95 7.31
CA TYR A 177 -37.72 18.70 6.45
C TYR A 177 -38.68 19.55 7.27
N ALA A 178 -38.87 20.81 6.86
CA ALA A 178 -39.88 21.67 7.44
C ALA A 178 -41.26 20.98 7.41
N PRO A 179 -42.05 21.07 8.49
CA PRO A 179 -43.37 20.45 8.50
C PRO A 179 -44.23 21.10 7.42
N THR A 180 -44.82 20.28 6.54
CA THR A 180 -45.69 20.77 5.47
C THR A 180 -46.97 21.41 6.02
N ASN A 181 -47.36 21.05 7.25
CA ASN A 181 -48.40 21.71 8.03
C ASN A 181 -47.89 21.89 9.46
N SER A 182 -47.88 23.12 9.97
CA SER A 182 -47.51 23.43 11.36
C SER A 182 -48.59 23.01 12.38
N LEU A 183 -49.58 22.22 11.95
CA LEU A 183 -50.72 21.82 12.75
C LEU A 183 -50.48 20.44 13.36
N VAL A 184 -50.57 20.39 14.68
CA VAL A 184 -50.74 19.15 15.43
C VAL A 184 -52.14 18.63 15.11
N VAL A 185 -52.24 17.45 14.49
CA VAL A 185 -53.52 16.78 14.22
C VAL A 185 -53.70 15.69 15.27
N ASP A 186 -54.80 15.73 16.02
CA ASP A 186 -55.11 14.78 17.11
C ASP A 186 -53.97 14.61 18.13
N GLY A 187 -53.28 15.70 18.47
CA GLY A 187 -52.16 15.66 19.42
C GLY A 187 -50.88 15.00 18.86
N LYS A 188 -50.77 14.82 17.53
CA LYS A 188 -49.61 14.20 16.86
C LYS A 188 -48.88 15.16 15.93
N PHE A 189 -47.57 15.00 15.86
CA PHE A 189 -46.68 15.73 14.95
C PHE A 189 -45.81 14.77 14.15
N VAL A 190 -45.64 15.04 12.85
CA VAL A 190 -44.89 14.17 11.95
C VAL A 190 -43.52 14.78 11.66
N VAL A 191 -42.47 14.14 12.18
CA VAL A 191 -41.07 14.47 11.93
C VAL A 191 -40.63 13.73 10.67
N ARG A 192 -39.98 14.45 9.74
CA ARG A 192 -39.47 13.90 8.48
C ARG A 192 -38.02 14.30 8.28
N TRP A 193 -37.18 13.37 7.83
CA TRP A 193 -35.77 13.65 7.55
C TRP A 193 -35.27 12.88 6.34
N GLN A 194 -34.22 13.39 5.72
CA GLN A 194 -33.53 12.70 4.63
C GLN A 194 -32.88 11.41 5.12
N SER A 195 -33.06 10.33 4.36
CA SER A 195 -32.66 8.99 4.76
C SER A 195 -31.72 8.34 3.75
N VAL A 196 -30.72 7.65 4.29
CA VAL A 196 -29.66 6.96 3.56
C VAL A 196 -29.75 5.45 3.83
N SER A 197 -29.65 4.64 2.78
CA SER A 197 -29.66 3.18 2.88
C SER A 197 -28.64 2.66 3.89
N ASN A 198 -28.94 1.56 4.58
CA ASN A 198 -28.06 0.91 5.56
C ASN A 198 -27.71 1.78 6.78
N LYS A 199 -28.48 2.84 7.06
CA LYS A 199 -28.39 3.61 8.31
C LYS A 199 -29.55 3.29 9.24
N HIS A 200 -29.34 3.61 10.51
CA HIS A 200 -30.37 3.62 11.54
C HIS A 200 -30.44 5.00 12.18
N TYR A 201 -31.60 5.35 12.71
CA TYR A 201 -31.86 6.67 13.26
C TYR A 201 -32.48 6.63 14.65
N THR A 202 -32.18 7.65 15.44
CA THR A 202 -32.90 7.97 16.67
C THR A 202 -33.45 9.38 16.56
N VAL A 203 -34.76 9.52 16.82
CA VAL A 203 -35.42 10.82 16.94
C VAL A 203 -35.34 11.25 18.41
N MET A 204 -34.94 12.48 18.64
CA MET A 204 -34.82 13.07 19.96
C MET A 204 -35.65 14.34 20.04
N ALA A 205 -36.20 14.64 21.22
CA ALA A 205 -36.97 15.86 21.42
C ALA A 205 -36.73 16.53 22.77
N THR A 206 -37.00 17.83 22.83
CA THR A 206 -37.06 18.61 24.07
C THR A 206 -38.20 19.63 23.98
N THR A 207 -38.67 20.15 25.11
CA THR A 207 -39.69 21.22 25.15
C THR A 207 -39.07 22.61 25.08
N ASN A 208 -37.77 22.74 25.33
CA ASN A 208 -37.02 23.99 25.23
C ASN A 208 -35.53 23.70 25.05
N LEU A 209 -34.79 24.66 24.48
CA LEU A 209 -33.37 24.47 24.16
C LEU A 209 -32.42 24.52 25.37
N ILE A 210 -32.93 24.74 26.58
CA ILE A 210 -32.15 24.72 27.83
C ILE A 210 -32.15 23.30 28.43
N VAL A 211 -33.20 22.52 28.19
CA VAL A 211 -33.31 21.13 28.63
C VAL A 211 -32.75 20.20 27.56
N ALA A 212 -31.94 19.23 28.00
CA ALA A 212 -31.34 18.24 27.12
C ALA A 212 -32.40 17.45 26.33
N PHE A 213 -32.08 17.14 25.09
CA PHE A 213 -32.91 16.29 24.23
C PHE A 213 -32.95 14.86 24.78
N THR A 214 -34.15 14.26 24.79
CA THR A 214 -34.36 12.87 25.18
C THR A 214 -34.74 12.03 23.96
N ASN A 215 -34.33 10.77 23.95
CA ASN A 215 -34.69 9.83 22.89
C ASN A 215 -36.19 9.56 22.90
N LEU A 216 -36.80 9.61 21.72
CA LEU A 216 -38.13 9.07 21.49
C LEU A 216 -38.02 7.60 21.09
N PHE A 217 -39.02 6.80 21.48
CA PHE A 217 -39.04 5.37 21.20
C PHE A 217 -40.04 5.04 20.08
N PRO A 218 -39.69 4.14 19.14
CA PRO A 218 -38.47 3.32 19.12
C PRO A 218 -37.20 4.08 18.72
N THR A 219 -36.06 3.64 19.26
CA THR A 219 -34.72 3.99 18.75
C THR A 219 -34.29 3.00 17.67
N ASN A 220 -33.13 3.22 17.03
CA ASN A 220 -32.58 2.33 16.00
C ASN A 220 -33.53 2.12 14.79
N ILE A 221 -34.26 3.17 14.43
CA ILE A 221 -35.24 3.18 13.34
C ILE A 221 -34.52 2.90 12.02
N VAL A 222 -34.89 1.82 11.34
CA VAL A 222 -34.30 1.42 10.06
C VAL A 222 -34.53 2.50 9.00
N ALA A 223 -33.53 2.77 8.18
CA ALA A 223 -33.65 3.67 7.04
C ALA A 223 -34.70 3.21 6.01
N THR A 224 -35.53 4.14 5.56
CA THR A 224 -36.46 4.04 4.43
C THR A 224 -36.18 5.20 3.45
N PRO A 225 -35.12 5.11 2.62
CA PRO A 225 -34.79 6.17 1.67
C PRO A 225 -35.92 6.47 0.68
N SER A 226 -36.06 7.71 0.20
CA SER A 226 -35.20 8.87 0.48
C SER A 226 -35.58 9.66 1.73
N VAL A 227 -36.71 9.33 2.38
CA VAL A 227 -37.25 10.09 3.52
C VAL A 227 -37.80 9.14 4.58
N ASN A 228 -37.25 9.21 5.80
CA ASN A 228 -37.86 8.57 6.95
C ASN A 228 -38.90 9.48 7.60
N VAL A 229 -39.84 8.85 8.30
CA VAL A 229 -40.93 9.52 9.01
C VAL A 229 -41.04 8.96 10.43
N TYR A 230 -41.30 9.84 11.40
CA TYR A 230 -41.63 9.48 12.78
C TYR A 230 -42.82 10.32 13.25
N THR A 231 -43.84 9.67 13.81
CA THR A 231 -45.02 10.36 14.36
C THR A 231 -44.89 10.46 15.88
N ASP A 232 -44.65 11.66 16.37
CA ASP A 232 -44.55 11.98 17.80
C ASP A 232 -45.93 12.28 18.38
N SER A 233 -46.21 11.76 19.58
CA SER A 233 -47.43 12.07 20.33
C SER A 233 -47.15 13.26 21.26
N VAL A 234 -47.42 14.47 20.77
CA VAL A 234 -47.09 15.73 21.46
C VAL A 234 -48.16 16.19 22.44
N GLY A 235 -49.38 15.67 22.34
CA GLY A 235 -50.51 16.07 23.19
C GLY A 235 -50.76 17.58 23.10
N ASN A 236 -50.81 18.25 24.26
CA ASN A 236 -51.02 19.70 24.37
C ASN A 236 -49.70 20.48 24.54
N ALA A 237 -48.55 19.93 24.14
CA ALA A 237 -47.28 20.63 24.26
C ALA A 237 -47.32 21.94 23.46
N ALA A 238 -47.06 23.07 24.12
CA ALA A 238 -47.06 24.39 23.48
C ALA A 238 -45.92 24.54 22.47
N GLN A 239 -44.80 23.83 22.69
CA GLN A 239 -43.66 23.79 21.79
C GLN A 239 -42.87 22.49 21.97
N ARG A 240 -42.26 22.02 20.87
CA ARG A 240 -41.30 20.91 20.82
C ARG A 240 -40.17 21.28 19.86
N TYR A 241 -38.97 20.84 20.20
CA TYR A 241 -37.78 20.92 19.35
C TYR A 241 -37.31 19.50 19.06
N TYR A 242 -36.88 19.25 17.82
CA TYR A 242 -36.50 17.92 17.35
C TYR A 242 -35.06 17.90 16.86
N ARG A 243 -34.40 16.77 17.08
CA ARG A 243 -33.11 16.41 16.48
C ARG A 243 -33.22 14.98 15.98
N VAL A 244 -32.55 14.68 14.87
CA VAL A 244 -32.33 13.32 14.40
C VAL A 244 -30.85 13.01 14.51
N ARG A 245 -30.53 11.79 14.96
CA ARG A 245 -29.17 11.26 15.04
C ARG A 245 -29.09 9.98 14.22
N VAL A 246 -28.02 9.85 13.43
CA VAL A 246 -27.63 8.58 12.80
C VAL A 246 -26.88 7.72 13.81
N GLU A 247 -27.18 6.42 13.85
CA GLU A 247 -26.51 5.43 14.70
C GLU A 247 -25.45 4.62 13.95
#